data_AF-A0A399XJJ1-F1
#
_entry.id   AF-A0A399XJJ1-F1
#
_cell.length_a   1.000
_cell.length_b   1.000
_cell.length_c   1.000
_cell.angle_alpha   90.00
_cell.angle_beta   90.00
_cell.angle_gamma   90.00
#
_symmetry.space_group_name_H-M   'P 1'
#
loop_
_entity.id
_entity.type
_entity.pdbx_description
1 polymer ?
#
loop_
_entity_poly.entity_id
_entity_poly.type
_entity_poly.pdbx_seq_one_letter_code
_entity_poly.pdbx_strand_id
1 'polypeptide(L)'
;MTPRPGTTDDTSSDGTTDDTSSDGTTDDTSSDGTTDDTSSEDAVGPTLLVAETTVSGEEEGELPETDGTIISTDHEFEVDVEAGDTYTFTNEGPDELHHVQLFDFADLDPAVVEENLPEFLAAAEEGTPPPDAFDGIDLQSAFIGGSGVFSPGLSGTFSVPLESGNTYAAVCFVSDRAGGPPHAIGHDMFEVFQVS
;
A
#
# COMPACT_ATOMS: atom_id res chain seq x y z
N MET A 1 -65.24 -20.28 19.82
CA MET A 1 -65.96 -19.01 20.05
C MET A 1 -65.05 -17.88 19.58
N THR A 2 -65.34 -17.30 18.42
CA THR A 2 -64.94 -15.93 17.99
C THR A 2 -66.13 -14.99 18.30
N PRO A 3 -66.01 -13.65 18.44
CA PRO A 3 -65.38 -12.72 17.49
C PRO A 3 -64.54 -11.52 18.06
N ARG A 4 -63.87 -10.82 17.12
CA ARG A 4 -63.31 -9.43 17.03
C ARG A 4 -64.38 -8.32 17.32
N PRO A 5 -64.18 -6.95 17.28
CA PRO A 5 -63.19 -6.11 16.53
C PRO A 5 -62.75 -4.72 17.11
N GLY A 6 -61.91 -3.98 16.36
CA GLY A 6 -61.91 -2.50 16.21
C GLY A 6 -60.77 -1.73 16.91
N THR A 7 -60.18 -0.64 16.39
CA THR A 7 -60.31 0.16 15.14
C THR A 7 -59.11 1.11 15.01
N THR A 8 -58.89 1.57 13.78
CA THR A 8 -58.00 2.58 13.17
C THR A 8 -57.78 3.91 13.91
N ASP A 9 -56.62 4.55 13.65
CA ASP A 9 -56.53 5.99 13.40
C ASP A 9 -55.52 6.28 12.27
N ASP A 10 -56.04 6.89 11.20
CA ASP A 10 -55.33 7.62 10.14
C ASP A 10 -54.93 9.01 10.66
N THR A 11 -53.84 9.60 10.15
CA THR A 11 -53.85 11.03 9.74
C THR A 11 -52.68 11.38 8.84
N SER A 12 -53.04 11.83 7.65
CA SER A 12 -52.21 12.42 6.60
C SER A 12 -51.86 13.89 6.87
N SER A 13 -50.78 14.38 6.24
CA SER A 13 -50.63 15.72 5.62
C SER A 13 -49.36 15.65 4.75
N ASP A 14 -49.43 15.71 3.41
CA ASP A 14 -49.83 16.83 2.54
C ASP A 14 -48.96 18.09 2.76
N GLY A 15 -48.09 18.37 1.79
CA GLY A 15 -47.32 19.60 1.69
C GLY A 15 -46.84 19.77 0.25
N THR A 16 -47.47 20.71 -0.44
CA THR A 16 -47.53 20.96 -1.87
C THR A 16 -46.28 21.54 -2.53
N THR A 17 -46.24 21.32 -3.84
CA THR A 17 -45.43 21.90 -4.93
C THR A 17 -45.28 23.42 -4.91
N ASP A 18 -44.17 23.92 -5.46
CA ASP A 18 -44.20 25.08 -6.37
C ASP A 18 -43.09 24.98 -7.42
N ASP A 19 -43.55 24.93 -8.67
CA ASP A 19 -42.79 25.12 -9.91
C ASP A 19 -42.36 26.58 -10.04
N THR A 20 -41.14 26.83 -10.53
CA THR A 20 -40.90 27.96 -11.43
C THR A 20 -39.93 27.56 -12.53
N SER A 21 -40.49 27.41 -13.72
CA SER A 21 -39.77 27.38 -14.98
C SER A 21 -39.14 28.74 -15.29
N SER A 22 -37.97 28.72 -15.92
CA SER A 22 -37.52 29.78 -16.83
C SER A 22 -36.61 29.14 -17.89
N ASP A 23 -37.16 29.02 -19.09
CA ASP A 23 -36.45 28.75 -20.34
C ASP A 23 -35.64 30.00 -20.73
N GLY A 24 -34.40 29.77 -21.19
CA GLY A 24 -33.58 30.74 -21.89
C GLY A 24 -32.58 30.05 -22.82
N THR A 25 -33.04 29.71 -24.03
CA THR A 25 -32.21 29.63 -25.25
C THR A 25 -31.40 30.95 -25.42
N THR A 26 -30.18 31.07 -25.99
CA THR A 26 -29.52 30.48 -27.17
C THR A 26 -27.98 30.72 -27.15
N ASP A 27 -27.31 30.07 -28.10
CA ASP A 27 -26.14 30.50 -28.89
C ASP A 27 -24.71 30.30 -28.38
N ASP A 28 -24.07 29.30 -29.01
CA ASP A 28 -22.65 29.23 -29.34
C ASP A 28 -22.10 30.57 -29.82
N THR A 29 -21.07 31.06 -29.14
CA THR A 29 -20.04 31.93 -29.75
C THR A 29 -18.67 31.50 -29.25
N SER A 30 -17.98 30.72 -30.09
CA SER A 30 -16.52 30.66 -30.06
C SER A 30 -15.99 32.06 -30.35
N SER A 31 -15.23 32.59 -29.40
CA SER A 31 -14.38 33.77 -29.60
C SER A 31 -13.00 33.39 -29.08
N ASP A 32 -12.00 33.41 -29.94
CA ASP A 32 -10.61 33.43 -29.49
C ASP A 32 -10.38 34.68 -28.63
N GLY A 33 -9.53 34.53 -27.62
CA GLY A 33 -9.19 35.59 -26.70
C GLY A 33 -7.91 35.22 -25.97
N THR A 34 -6.78 35.47 -26.61
CA THR A 34 -5.51 35.66 -25.91
C THR A 34 -5.67 36.85 -24.96
N THR A 35 -5.75 36.58 -23.66
CA THR A 35 -5.48 37.58 -22.64
C THR A 35 -4.46 37.00 -21.67
N ASP A 36 -3.20 37.38 -21.91
CA ASP A 36 -2.20 37.50 -20.85
C ASP A 36 -2.79 38.41 -19.77
N ASP A 37 -3.18 37.84 -18.64
CA ASP A 37 -3.46 38.59 -17.42
C ASP A 37 -2.45 38.18 -16.36
N THR A 38 -1.27 38.79 -16.46
CA THR A 38 -0.38 39.02 -15.33
C THR A 38 -1.02 40.06 -14.41
N SER A 39 -1.47 39.63 -13.22
CA SER A 39 -1.46 40.45 -11.99
C SER A 39 -1.68 39.61 -10.73
N SER A 40 -0.57 39.20 -10.13
CA SER A 40 -0.20 39.49 -8.73
C SER A 40 -1.22 39.25 -7.61
N GLU A 41 -1.17 38.06 -7.01
CA GLU A 41 -1.41 37.89 -5.57
C GLU A 41 -0.26 37.08 -4.97
N ASP A 42 0.60 37.80 -4.25
CA ASP A 42 1.74 37.35 -3.44
C ASP A 42 1.32 36.34 -2.35
N ALA A 43 1.02 35.10 -2.73
CA ALA A 43 1.21 33.96 -1.84
C ALA A 43 2.67 33.52 -2.00
N VAL A 44 3.58 34.17 -1.27
CA VAL A 44 4.93 33.64 -1.07
C VAL A 44 4.76 32.37 -0.24
N GLY A 45 4.46 31.25 -0.92
CA GLY A 45 4.59 29.93 -0.34
C GLY A 45 6.00 29.78 0.23
N PRO A 46 6.21 28.97 1.27
CA PRO A 46 7.52 28.82 1.88
C PRO A 46 8.53 28.51 0.77
N THR A 47 9.58 29.33 0.66
CA THR A 47 10.66 29.09 -0.28
C THR A 47 11.25 27.71 0.02
N LEU A 48 11.03 26.76 -0.89
CA LEU A 48 11.61 25.44 -0.78
C LEU A 48 13.12 25.58 -1.06
N LEU A 49 13.94 25.48 -0.01
CA LEU A 49 15.38 25.46 -0.16
C LEU A 49 15.79 24.04 -0.56
N VAL A 50 16.04 23.83 -1.85
CA VAL A 50 16.62 22.58 -2.38
C VAL A 50 18.13 22.79 -2.53
N ALA A 51 18.93 21.90 -1.95
CA ALA A 51 20.36 21.84 -2.19
C ALA A 51 20.67 20.54 -2.92
N GLU A 52 21.26 20.65 -4.11
CA GLU A 52 21.73 19.47 -4.85
C GLU A 52 22.90 18.83 -4.10
N THR A 53 22.76 17.55 -3.78
CA THR A 53 23.86 16.74 -3.25
C THR A 53 24.32 15.80 -4.34
N THR A 54 25.60 15.89 -4.70
CA THR A 54 26.22 14.94 -5.64
C THR A 54 27.04 13.94 -4.83
N VAL A 55 26.65 12.67 -4.89
CA VAL A 55 27.47 11.56 -4.41
C VAL A 55 28.23 11.02 -5.61
N SER A 56 29.55 10.87 -5.49
CA SER A 56 30.41 10.28 -6.51
C SER A 56 31.22 9.13 -5.90
N GLY A 57 31.22 7.99 -6.58
CA GLY A 57 32.05 6.83 -6.27
C GLY A 57 33.02 6.58 -7.42
N GLU A 58 34.23 6.09 -7.11
CA GLU A 58 35.30 5.90 -8.10
C GLU A 58 35.22 4.54 -8.84
N GLU A 59 34.47 3.57 -8.33
CA GLU A 59 34.32 2.23 -8.92
C GLU A 59 32.90 1.66 -8.70
N GLU A 60 32.41 0.84 -9.65
CA GLU A 60 31.22 0.00 -9.48
C GLU A 60 31.55 -1.04 -8.39
N GLY A 61 31.08 -0.82 -7.18
CA GLY A 61 31.26 -1.76 -6.08
C GLY A 61 30.44 -3.03 -6.31
N GLU A 62 31.08 -4.19 -6.19
CA GLU A 62 30.38 -5.47 -6.14
C GLU A 62 29.67 -5.59 -4.78
N LEU A 63 28.41 -6.03 -4.79
CA LEU A 63 27.66 -6.29 -3.56
C LEU A 63 28.33 -7.46 -2.81
N PRO A 64 28.37 -7.44 -1.46
CA PRO A 64 28.91 -8.57 -0.71
C PRO A 64 28.07 -9.83 -0.94
N GLU A 65 28.67 -11.00 -0.74
CA GLU A 65 27.93 -12.27 -0.73
C GLU A 65 26.85 -12.26 0.37
N THR A 66 25.68 -12.84 0.07
CA THR A 66 24.51 -12.86 0.95
C THR A 66 23.94 -14.27 1.10
N ASP A 67 23.09 -14.48 2.09
CA ASP A 67 22.41 -15.75 2.44
C ASP A 67 21.17 -16.01 1.55
N GLY A 68 21.02 -15.26 0.48
CA GLY A 68 19.87 -15.32 -0.41
C GLY A 68 19.54 -14.00 -1.11
N THR A 69 18.55 -14.07 -1.97
CA THR A 69 18.04 -12.94 -2.76
C THR A 69 16.51 -12.90 -2.71
N ILE A 70 15.97 -11.68 -2.60
CA ILE A 70 14.57 -11.38 -2.83
C ILE A 70 14.48 -10.45 -4.04
N ILE A 71 13.77 -10.87 -5.06
CA ILE A 71 13.57 -10.10 -6.29
C ILE A 71 12.13 -9.60 -6.31
N SER A 72 11.93 -8.32 -6.64
CA SER A 72 10.60 -7.80 -6.95
C SER A 72 10.46 -7.51 -8.44
N THR A 73 9.30 -7.86 -8.99
CA THR A 73 8.76 -7.19 -10.19
C THR A 73 7.73 -6.15 -9.75
N ASP A 74 6.91 -5.60 -10.66
CA ASP A 74 5.99 -4.51 -10.30
C ASP A 74 4.99 -4.90 -9.21
N HIS A 75 4.50 -6.16 -9.14
CA HIS A 75 3.50 -6.54 -8.13
C HIS A 75 3.69 -7.95 -7.57
N GLU A 76 4.89 -8.52 -7.68
CA GLU A 76 5.20 -9.88 -7.22
C GLU A 76 6.62 -9.95 -6.64
N PHE A 77 6.84 -10.87 -5.70
CA PHE A 77 8.16 -11.23 -5.21
C PHE A 77 8.55 -12.63 -5.68
N GLU A 78 9.83 -12.81 -5.99
CA GLU A 78 10.49 -14.12 -6.07
C GLU A 78 11.48 -14.20 -4.90
N VAL A 79 11.37 -15.24 -4.08
CA VAL A 79 12.16 -15.42 -2.84
C VAL A 79 13.02 -16.67 -2.96
N ASP A 80 14.34 -16.48 -2.91
CA ASP A 80 15.33 -17.56 -2.84
C ASP A 80 16.30 -17.26 -1.69
N VAL A 81 15.96 -17.73 -0.49
CA VAL A 81 16.71 -17.44 0.75
C VAL A 81 16.94 -18.68 1.60
N GLU A 82 18.06 -18.69 2.31
CA GLU A 82 18.38 -19.65 3.35
C GLU A 82 18.38 -18.96 4.73
N ALA A 83 18.45 -19.75 5.80
CA ALA A 83 18.64 -19.22 7.15
C ALA A 83 19.98 -18.48 7.24
N GLY A 84 19.98 -17.29 7.83
CA GLY A 84 21.11 -16.37 7.76
C GLY A 84 20.79 -14.99 8.33
N ASP A 85 21.65 -14.01 8.01
CA ASP A 85 21.61 -12.67 8.58
C ASP A 85 21.60 -11.56 7.53
N THR A 86 22.05 -11.81 6.29
CA THR A 86 22.22 -10.77 5.27
C THR A 86 21.67 -11.21 3.92
N TYR A 87 20.86 -10.37 3.29
CA TYR A 87 20.14 -10.69 2.07
C TYR A 87 20.29 -9.58 1.04
N THR A 88 20.20 -9.96 -0.24
CA THR A 88 20.11 -9.01 -1.34
C THR A 88 18.65 -8.78 -1.71
N PHE A 89 18.25 -7.52 -1.87
CA PHE A 89 17.01 -7.15 -2.51
C PHE A 89 17.28 -6.49 -3.86
N THR A 90 16.55 -6.90 -4.89
CA THR A 90 16.65 -6.32 -6.24
C THR A 90 15.26 -5.96 -6.75
N ASN A 91 15.11 -4.74 -7.27
CA ASN A 91 13.93 -4.34 -8.01
C ASN A 91 14.16 -4.53 -9.52
N GLU A 92 13.58 -5.58 -10.10
CA GLU A 92 13.61 -5.85 -11.54
C GLU A 92 12.34 -5.38 -12.27
N GLY A 93 11.34 -4.86 -11.53
CA GLY A 93 10.14 -4.27 -12.10
C GLY A 93 10.46 -3.04 -12.97
N PRO A 94 9.81 -2.86 -14.14
CA PRO A 94 10.12 -1.76 -15.05
C PRO A 94 9.60 -0.39 -14.57
N ASP A 95 8.52 -0.35 -13.78
CA ASP A 95 7.73 0.86 -13.63
C ASP A 95 7.69 1.37 -12.18
N GLU A 96 7.62 0.46 -11.21
CA GLU A 96 7.31 0.80 -9.83
C GLU A 96 8.50 0.79 -8.85
N LEU A 97 8.31 1.47 -7.72
CA LEU A 97 9.26 1.48 -6.61
C LEU A 97 8.94 0.31 -5.67
N HIS A 98 9.97 -0.41 -5.22
CA HIS A 98 9.78 -1.53 -4.32
C HIS A 98 10.74 -1.50 -3.14
N HIS A 99 10.26 -2.04 -2.03
CA HIS A 99 11.06 -2.51 -0.91
C HIS A 99 10.50 -3.86 -0.47
N VAL A 100 11.21 -4.55 0.41
CA VAL A 100 10.68 -5.72 1.10
C VAL A 100 10.69 -5.46 2.59
N GLN A 101 9.53 -5.62 3.22
CA GLN A 101 9.39 -5.67 4.68
C GLN A 101 9.10 -7.12 5.07
N LEU A 102 9.85 -7.66 6.03
CA LEU A 102 9.74 -9.05 6.44
C LEU A 102 9.03 -9.17 7.79
N PHE A 103 8.09 -10.10 7.82
CA PHE A 103 7.36 -10.50 9.02
C PHE A 103 7.64 -11.95 9.35
N ASP A 104 7.98 -12.24 10.60
CA ASP A 104 8.19 -13.59 11.14
C ASP A 104 6.89 -14.10 11.79
N PHE A 105 6.38 -15.21 11.29
CA PHE A 105 5.20 -15.92 11.79
C PHE A 105 5.57 -17.19 12.54
N ALA A 106 6.83 -17.31 12.99
CA ALA A 106 7.38 -18.46 13.69
C ALA A 106 7.11 -19.76 12.93
N ASP A 107 6.79 -20.85 13.61
CA ASP A 107 6.54 -22.16 13.02
C ASP A 107 5.11 -22.35 12.47
N LEU A 108 4.37 -21.26 12.24
CA LEU A 108 3.04 -21.35 11.62
C LEU A 108 3.13 -21.97 10.22
N ASP A 109 2.09 -22.71 9.84
CA ASP A 109 1.98 -23.26 8.50
C ASP A 109 1.90 -22.11 7.46
N PRO A 110 2.72 -22.10 6.40
CA PRO A 110 2.68 -21.08 5.35
C PRO A 110 1.29 -20.85 4.76
N ALA A 111 0.50 -21.91 4.57
CA ALA A 111 -0.84 -21.76 4.00
C ALA A 111 -1.79 -21.02 4.96
N VAL A 112 -1.60 -21.17 6.28
CA VAL A 112 -2.36 -20.42 7.29
C VAL A 112 -1.98 -18.96 7.26
N VAL A 113 -0.69 -18.65 7.14
CA VAL A 113 -0.23 -17.26 7.00
C VAL A 113 -0.78 -16.63 5.74
N GLU A 114 -0.63 -17.29 4.59
CA GLU A 114 -1.11 -16.81 3.30
C GLU A 114 -2.63 -16.53 3.28
N GLU A 115 -3.44 -17.42 3.84
CA GLU A 115 -4.90 -17.25 3.91
C GLU A 115 -5.33 -16.02 4.74
N ASN A 116 -4.58 -15.68 5.79
CA ASN A 116 -4.98 -14.68 6.78
C ASN A 116 -4.22 -13.35 6.63
N LEU A 117 -3.12 -13.33 5.88
CA LEU A 117 -2.28 -12.15 5.70
C LEU A 117 -3.03 -10.95 5.09
N PRO A 118 -3.91 -11.09 4.08
CA PRO A 118 -4.65 -9.95 3.53
C PRO A 118 -5.51 -9.22 4.57
N GLU A 119 -6.17 -9.95 5.47
CA GLU A 119 -6.96 -9.36 6.56
C GLU A 119 -6.06 -8.62 7.55
N PHE A 120 -4.93 -9.21 7.91
CA PHE A 120 -3.94 -8.57 8.78
C PHE A 120 -3.37 -7.28 8.15
N LEU A 121 -3.06 -7.29 6.85
CA LEU A 121 -2.53 -6.13 6.15
C LEU A 121 -3.58 -5.03 5.97
N ALA A 122 -4.85 -5.41 5.75
CA ALA A 122 -5.95 -4.48 5.62
C ALA A 122 -6.41 -3.86 6.96
N ALA A 123 -5.97 -4.42 8.10
CA ALA A 123 -6.24 -3.89 9.44
C ALA A 123 -5.45 -2.59 9.72
N ALA A 124 -5.69 -1.55 8.91
CA ALA A 124 -5.09 -0.23 9.03
C ALA A 124 -5.69 0.60 10.19
N GLU A 125 -6.82 0.16 10.76
CA GLU A 125 -7.47 0.85 11.86
C GLU A 125 -6.91 0.41 13.21
N GLU A 126 -6.41 1.38 13.97
CA GLU A 126 -5.95 1.18 15.34
C GLU A 126 -7.03 0.49 16.18
N GLY A 127 -6.71 -0.67 16.76
CA GLY A 127 -7.62 -1.44 17.61
C GLY A 127 -8.43 -2.52 16.89
N THR A 128 -8.29 -2.68 15.57
CA THR A 128 -8.76 -3.90 14.89
C THR A 128 -7.92 -5.08 15.38
N PRO A 129 -8.53 -6.13 15.97
CA PRO A 129 -7.78 -7.29 16.39
C PRO A 129 -7.18 -7.99 15.16
N PRO A 130 -5.99 -8.62 15.30
CA PRO A 130 -5.45 -9.45 14.23
C PRO A 130 -6.35 -10.67 13.99
N PRO A 131 -6.19 -11.36 12.85
CA PRO A 131 -6.87 -12.63 12.59
C PRO A 131 -6.60 -13.64 13.72
N ASP A 132 -7.64 -14.36 14.16
CA ASP A 132 -7.54 -15.41 15.21
C ASP A 132 -6.49 -16.48 14.85
N ALA A 133 -6.21 -16.68 13.56
CA ALA A 133 -5.18 -17.59 13.07
C ALA A 133 -3.76 -17.23 13.55
N PHE A 134 -3.52 -15.98 13.95
CA PHE A 134 -2.26 -15.49 14.49
C PHE A 134 -2.24 -15.45 16.02
N ASP A 135 -3.22 -16.08 16.68
CA ASP A 135 -3.22 -16.25 18.14
C ASP A 135 -1.91 -16.90 18.61
N GLY A 136 -1.21 -16.21 19.51
CA GLY A 136 0.08 -16.67 20.06
C GLY A 136 1.31 -16.14 19.33
N ILE A 137 1.14 -15.47 18.18
CA ILE A 137 2.20 -14.68 17.55
C ILE A 137 2.28 -13.31 18.23
N ASP A 138 3.48 -12.89 18.61
CA ASP A 138 3.71 -11.52 19.06
C ASP A 138 3.86 -10.59 17.85
N LEU A 139 2.71 -10.17 17.30
CA LEU A 139 2.63 -9.32 16.11
C LEU A 139 3.30 -7.95 16.26
N GLN A 140 3.56 -7.49 17.49
CA GLN A 140 4.34 -6.27 17.70
C GLN A 140 5.82 -6.49 17.37
N SER A 141 6.31 -7.73 17.52
CA SER A 141 7.67 -8.14 17.19
C SER A 141 7.78 -8.88 15.85
N ALA A 142 6.66 -9.22 15.22
CA ALA A 142 6.64 -9.97 13.97
C ALA A 142 7.38 -9.22 12.84
N PHE A 143 7.33 -7.89 12.80
CA PHE A 143 8.16 -7.13 11.86
C PHE A 143 9.64 -7.20 12.29
N ILE A 144 10.46 -7.87 11.48
CA ILE A 144 11.89 -8.12 11.79
C ILE A 144 12.85 -7.22 11.01
N GLY A 145 12.36 -6.46 10.03
CA GLY A 145 13.17 -5.53 9.24
C GLY A 145 12.84 -5.57 7.76
N GLY A 146 13.70 -4.97 6.95
CA GLY A 146 13.47 -4.87 5.51
C GLY A 146 14.56 -4.13 4.77
N SER A 147 14.39 -4.04 3.46
CA SER A 147 15.31 -3.32 2.57
C SER A 147 15.01 -1.81 2.53
N GLY A 148 15.86 -1.06 1.82
CA GLY A 148 15.51 0.30 1.39
C GLY A 148 14.49 0.30 0.24
N VAL A 149 14.03 1.48 -0.16
CA VAL A 149 13.19 1.64 -1.36
C VAL A 149 14.08 1.78 -2.59
N PHE A 150 13.87 0.93 -3.59
CA PHE A 150 14.65 0.87 -4.81
C PHE A 150 13.82 1.21 -6.05
N SER A 151 14.43 1.99 -6.95
CA SER A 151 13.91 2.19 -8.30
C SER A 151 14.20 0.99 -9.21
N PRO A 152 13.50 0.87 -10.35
CA PRO A 152 13.79 -0.14 -11.37
C PRO A 152 15.28 -0.31 -11.66
N GLY A 153 15.75 -1.56 -11.62
CA GLY A 153 17.13 -1.95 -11.92
C GLY A 153 18.15 -1.69 -10.81
N LEU A 154 17.71 -1.27 -9.62
CA LEU A 154 18.60 -1.06 -8.48
C LEU A 154 18.49 -2.20 -7.45
N SER A 155 19.60 -2.47 -6.78
CA SER A 155 19.73 -3.49 -5.75
C SER A 155 20.44 -2.94 -4.52
N GLY A 156 20.28 -3.64 -3.40
CA GLY A 156 21.09 -3.42 -2.21
C GLY A 156 20.96 -4.56 -1.21
N THR A 157 21.83 -4.56 -0.20
CA THR A 157 21.82 -5.56 0.86
C THR A 157 21.17 -5.01 2.12
N PHE A 158 20.53 -5.88 2.88
CA PHE A 158 19.94 -5.58 4.18
C PHE A 158 20.16 -6.76 5.13
N SER A 159 20.01 -6.52 6.44
CA SER A 159 20.25 -7.56 7.44
C SER A 159 19.02 -7.79 8.31
N VAL A 160 18.60 -9.05 8.37
CA VAL A 160 17.55 -9.57 9.25
C VAL A 160 17.92 -11.01 9.61
N PRO A 161 17.61 -11.50 10.82
CA PRO A 161 17.85 -12.91 11.14
C PRO A 161 16.70 -13.77 10.59
N LEU A 162 16.96 -14.65 9.63
CA LEU A 162 16.00 -15.69 9.25
C LEU A 162 16.42 -17.04 9.86
N GLU A 163 15.47 -17.70 10.51
CA GLU A 163 15.66 -18.96 11.19
C GLU A 163 15.04 -20.11 10.37
N SER A 164 15.78 -21.21 10.24
CA SER A 164 15.27 -22.43 9.61
C SER A 164 14.07 -22.98 10.37
N GLY A 165 13.02 -23.35 9.65
CA GLY A 165 11.75 -23.83 10.16
C GLY A 165 10.69 -22.75 10.34
N ASN A 166 11.08 -21.47 10.33
CA ASN A 166 10.11 -20.38 10.46
C ASN A 166 9.49 -20.02 9.11
N THR A 167 8.26 -19.53 9.18
CA THR A 167 7.45 -18.99 8.09
C THR A 167 7.49 -17.48 8.13
N TYR A 168 7.73 -16.88 6.97
CA TYR A 168 7.88 -15.45 6.79
C TYR A 168 6.95 -14.93 5.72
N ALA A 169 6.66 -13.63 5.78
CA ALA A 169 6.04 -12.91 4.66
C ALA A 169 6.93 -11.75 4.21
N ALA A 170 7.22 -11.69 2.92
CA ALA A 170 7.77 -10.53 2.22
C ALA A 170 6.62 -9.63 1.79
N VAL A 171 6.63 -8.35 2.18
CA VAL A 171 5.50 -7.43 1.97
C VAL A 171 5.98 -6.09 1.42
N CYS A 172 5.34 -5.59 0.35
CA CYS A 172 5.63 -4.26 -0.19
C CYS A 172 4.56 -3.23 0.20
N PHE A 173 4.91 -2.31 1.11
CA PHE A 173 4.04 -1.18 1.47
C PHE A 173 4.24 0.10 0.66
N VAL A 174 5.00 0.06 -0.45
CA VAL A 174 5.09 1.21 -1.35
C VAL A 174 3.79 1.31 -2.15
N SER A 175 3.28 2.51 -2.38
CA SER A 175 2.15 2.74 -3.29
C SER A 175 2.67 2.95 -4.71
N ASP A 176 1.82 2.68 -5.71
CA ASP A 176 2.11 3.02 -7.11
C ASP A 176 2.56 4.48 -7.23
N ARG A 177 3.43 4.80 -8.19
CA ARG A 177 3.87 6.18 -8.48
C ARG A 177 2.73 7.13 -8.80
N ALA A 178 1.65 6.61 -9.39
CA ALA A 178 0.43 7.37 -9.64
C ALA A 178 -0.35 7.71 -8.36
N GLY A 179 0.03 7.12 -7.23
CA GLY A 179 -0.70 7.13 -5.96
C GLY A 179 -1.72 6.00 -5.88
N GLY A 180 -2.19 5.70 -4.66
CA GLY A 180 -3.11 4.61 -4.41
C GLY A 180 -2.83 3.92 -3.07
N PRO A 181 -3.56 2.83 -2.76
CA PRO A 181 -3.20 1.97 -1.64
C PRO A 181 -1.78 1.41 -1.82
N PRO A 182 -1.12 0.98 -0.74
CA PRO A 182 0.15 0.23 -0.81
C PRO A 182 0.02 -1.03 -1.67
N HIS A 183 1.09 -1.46 -2.37
CA HIS A 183 1.06 -2.61 -3.28
C HIS A 183 0.57 -3.90 -2.60
N ALA A 184 0.95 -4.14 -1.35
CA ALA A 184 0.48 -5.28 -0.58
C ALA A 184 -1.05 -5.33 -0.36
N ILE A 185 -1.73 -4.19 -0.45
CA ILE A 185 -3.19 -4.07 -0.27
C ILE A 185 -3.90 -3.86 -1.61
N GLY A 186 -3.31 -3.06 -2.51
CA GLY A 186 -3.89 -2.72 -3.80
C GLY A 186 -3.72 -3.80 -4.87
N HIS A 187 -2.64 -4.56 -4.79
CA HIS A 187 -2.19 -5.52 -5.81
C HIS A 187 -1.79 -6.87 -5.22
N ASP A 188 -2.09 -7.10 -3.93
CA ASP A 188 -1.70 -8.32 -3.20
C ASP A 188 -0.18 -8.62 -3.29
N MET A 189 0.66 -7.58 -3.34
CA MET A 189 2.11 -7.74 -3.44
C MET A 189 2.74 -8.16 -2.10
N PHE A 190 2.60 -9.44 -1.81
CA PHE A 190 3.29 -10.15 -0.75
C PHE A 190 3.65 -11.57 -1.23
N GLU A 191 4.61 -12.19 -0.57
CA GLU A 191 4.95 -13.60 -0.76
C GLU A 191 5.17 -14.26 0.60
N VAL A 192 4.54 -15.41 0.83
CA VAL A 192 4.70 -16.20 2.06
C VAL A 192 5.62 -17.37 1.76
N PHE A 193 6.67 -17.53 2.57
CA PHE A 193 7.67 -18.58 2.37
C PHE A 193 8.12 -19.16 3.70
N GLN A 194 8.61 -20.41 3.67
CA GLN A 194 9.23 -21.05 4.82
C GLN A 194 10.71 -21.24 4.55
N VAL A 195 11.54 -20.87 5.52
CA VAL A 195 13.00 -21.06 5.41
C VAL A 195 13.32 -22.49 5.83
N SER A 196 14.07 -23.20 4.99
CA SER A 196 14.51 -24.58 5.26
C SER A 196 15.86 -24.67 5.96
#